data_AF-A0A963RFK7-F1
#
_entry.id   AF-A0A963RFK7-F1
#
_cell.length_a   1.000
_cell.length_b   1.000
_cell.length_c   1.000
_cell.angle_alpha   90.00
_cell.angle_beta   90.00
_cell.angle_gamma   90.00
#
_symmetry.space_group_name_H-M   'P 1'
#
loop_
_entity.id
_entity.type
_entity.pdbx_description
1 polymer ?
#
loop_
_entity_poly.entity_id
_entity_poly.type
_entity_poly.pdbx_seq_one_letter_code
_entity_poly.pdbx_strand_id
1 'polypeptide(L)'
;MPALVHSSPDAEDLVSRLRRVISTVDLNCQCRVRLEGALDRFTALEHRRQARQAIANAREQRDQIIARLAFLAEIDELTEQEPDTSVFSETAALFDEIAVAAGDAAKSVRICATLSRQKYGSAASRDREASANIGSA
;
A
#
# COMPACT_ATOMS: atom_id res chain seq x y z
N MET A 1 -25.03 -0.64 1.25
CA MET A 1 -24.43 0.64 0.82
C MET A 1 -22.94 0.39 0.63
N PRO A 2 -22.41 0.31 -0.60
CA PRO A 2 -20.97 0.10 -0.79
C PRO A 2 -20.26 1.41 -0.45
N ALA A 3 -19.28 1.33 0.46
CA ALA A 3 -18.41 2.45 0.78
C ALA A 3 -17.68 2.87 -0.51
N LEU A 4 -17.88 4.13 -0.92
CA LEU A 4 -17.08 4.74 -1.97
C LEU A 4 -15.64 4.79 -1.46
N VAL A 5 -14.83 3.82 -1.88
CA VAL A 5 -13.38 3.84 -1.70
C VAL A 5 -12.88 5.04 -2.50
N HIS A 6 -12.79 6.20 -1.87
CA HIS A 6 -11.94 7.28 -2.34
C HIS A 6 -10.51 6.78 -2.23
N SER A 7 -10.03 6.07 -3.24
CA SER A 7 -8.60 5.84 -3.41
C SER A 7 -7.97 7.20 -3.57
N SER A 8 -7.31 7.67 -2.51
CA SER A 8 -6.40 8.81 -2.60
C SER A 8 -5.47 8.54 -3.79
N PRO A 9 -5.36 9.46 -4.75
CA PRO A 9 -4.52 9.24 -5.92
C PRO A 9 -3.09 8.95 -5.46
N ASP A 10 -2.47 7.94 -6.09
CA ASP A 10 -1.09 7.57 -5.81
C ASP A 10 -0.18 8.78 -6.03
N ALA A 11 0.85 8.93 -5.19
CA ALA A 11 1.74 10.09 -5.25
C ALA A 11 2.37 10.27 -6.64
N GLU A 12 2.60 9.18 -7.35
CA GLU A 12 3.09 9.15 -8.73
C GLU A 12 2.10 9.77 -9.74
N ASP A 13 0.79 9.52 -9.58
CA ASP A 13 -0.25 10.15 -10.41
C ASP A 13 -0.32 11.66 -10.15
N LEU A 14 -0.35 12.06 -8.88
CA LEU A 14 -0.36 13.47 -8.50
C LEU A 14 0.86 14.22 -9.04
N VAL A 15 2.05 13.64 -8.89
CA VAL A 15 3.29 14.25 -9.40
C VAL A 15 3.28 14.30 -10.93
N SER A 16 2.76 13.29 -11.62
CA SER A 16 2.64 13.28 -13.09
C SER A 16 1.70 14.38 -13.58
N ARG A 17 0.56 14.56 -12.90
CA ARG A 17 -0.38 15.65 -13.17
C ARG A 17 0.25 17.02 -12.89
N LEU A 18 1.01 17.15 -11.81
CA LEU A 18 1.73 18.38 -11.48
C LEU A 18 2.79 18.71 -12.53
N ARG A 19 3.58 17.73 -12.97
CA ARG A 19 4.56 17.89 -14.06
C ARG A 19 3.89 18.43 -15.33
N ARG A 20 2.70 17.94 -15.68
CA ARG A 20 1.94 18.40 -16.86
C ARG A 20 1.47 19.85 -16.73
N VAL A 21 1.07 20.29 -15.53
CA VAL A 21 0.71 21.69 -15.29
C VAL A 21 1.95 22.59 -15.31
N ILE A 22 3.03 22.15 -14.68
CA ILE A 22 4.29 22.89 -14.64
C ILE A 22 4.89 23.05 -16.04
N SER A 23 4.74 22.05 -16.93
CA SER A 23 5.28 22.14 -18.30
C SER A 23 4.65 23.25 -19.14
N THR A 24 3.49 23.78 -18.75
CA THR A 24 2.85 24.92 -19.43
C THR A 24 3.33 26.27 -18.89
N VAL A 25 4.12 26.29 -17.82
CA VAL A 25 4.71 27.50 -17.24
C VAL A 25 6.09 27.73 -17.83
N ASP A 26 6.38 28.96 -18.23
CA ASP A 26 7.68 29.34 -18.78
C ASP A 26 8.73 29.49 -17.66
N LEU A 27 9.18 28.35 -17.15
CA LEU A 27 10.26 28.25 -16.18
C LEU A 27 11.60 28.21 -16.92
N ASN A 28 12.56 29.01 -16.45
CA ASN A 28 13.94 28.88 -16.90
C ASN A 28 14.48 27.46 -16.64
N CYS A 29 15.44 27.01 -17.46
CA CYS A 29 15.93 25.64 -17.43
C CYS A 29 16.46 25.23 -16.04
N GLN A 30 17.09 26.15 -15.30
CA GLN A 30 17.63 25.87 -13.98
C GLN A 30 16.53 25.63 -12.93
N CYS A 31 15.46 26.44 -12.95
CA CYS A 31 14.28 26.28 -12.11
C CYS A 31 13.56 24.97 -12.44
N ARG A 32 13.46 24.62 -13.73
CA ARG A 32 12.86 23.35 -14.18
C ARG A 32 13.60 22.13 -13.60
N VAL A 33 14.92 22.07 -13.75
CA VAL A 33 15.74 20.97 -13.20
C VAL A 33 15.63 20.88 -11.67
N ARG A 34 15.66 22.01 -10.97
CA ARG A 34 15.49 22.04 -9.50
C ARG A 34 14.14 21.52 -9.06
N LEU A 35 13.08 21.88 -9.80
CA LEU A 35 11.71 21.46 -9.54
C LEU A 35 11.52 19.97 -9.81
N GLU A 36 11.96 19.47 -10.95
CA GLU A 36 11.94 18.04 -11.27
C GLU A 36 12.68 17.23 -10.20
N GLY A 37 13.89 17.63 -9.83
CA GLY A 37 14.63 16.98 -8.75
C GLY A 37 13.96 17.09 -7.37
N ALA A 38 13.15 18.12 -7.10
CA ALA A 38 12.33 18.20 -5.89
C ALA A 38 11.14 17.22 -5.94
N LEU A 39 10.48 17.11 -7.10
CA LEU A 39 9.37 16.18 -7.31
C LEU A 39 9.80 14.71 -7.24
N ASP A 40 10.99 14.38 -7.74
CA ASP A 40 11.56 13.04 -7.61
C ASP A 40 11.83 12.67 -6.15
N ARG A 41 12.40 13.60 -5.38
CA ARG A 41 12.65 13.42 -3.94
C ARG A 41 11.34 13.28 -3.17
N PHE A 42 10.33 14.09 -3.49
CA PHE A 42 9.01 13.99 -2.90
C PHE A 42 8.37 12.62 -3.17
N THR A 43 8.37 12.17 -4.43
CA THR A 43 7.85 10.86 -4.83
C THR A 43 8.52 9.73 -4.04
N ALA A 44 9.85 9.76 -3.92
CA ALA A 44 10.60 8.76 -3.16
C ALA A 44 10.25 8.76 -1.66
N LEU A 45 10.04 9.94 -1.06
CA LEU A 45 9.62 10.06 0.34
C LEU A 45 8.20 9.52 0.56
N GLU A 46 7.27 9.83 -0.35
CA GLU A 46 5.90 9.34 -0.29
C GLU A 46 5.82 7.82 -0.47
N HIS A 47 6.56 7.23 -1.41
CA HIS A 47 6.62 5.78 -1.57
C HIS A 47 7.13 5.11 -0.28
N ARG A 48 8.14 5.70 0.37
CA ARG A 48 8.66 5.21 1.65
C ARG A 48 7.63 5.35 2.77
N ARG A 49 6.87 6.45 2.82
CA ARG A 49 5.79 6.65 3.79
C ARG A 49 4.68 5.63 3.60
N GLN A 50 4.20 5.45 2.38
CA GLN A 50 3.17 4.48 2.02
C GLN A 50 3.60 3.04 2.31
N ALA A 51 4.83 2.65 1.98
CA ALA A 51 5.35 1.32 2.30
C ALA A 51 5.38 1.05 3.82
N ARG A 52 5.82 2.04 4.62
CA ARG A 52 5.78 1.92 6.09
C ARG A 52 4.36 1.78 6.62
N GLN A 53 3.42 2.58 6.09
CA GLN A 53 2.02 2.48 6.48
C GLN A 53 1.42 1.12 6.12
N ALA A 54 1.72 0.60 4.93
CA ALA A 54 1.23 -0.69 4.48
C ALA A 54 1.73 -1.84 5.39
N ILE A 55 2.99 -1.81 5.82
CA ILE A 55 3.50 -2.78 6.79
C ILE A 55 2.82 -2.63 8.16
N ALA A 56 2.60 -1.40 8.61
CA ALA A 56 1.90 -1.14 9.88
C ALA A 56 0.47 -1.70 9.84
N ASN A 57 -0.28 -1.41 8.78
CA ASN A 57 -1.63 -1.94 8.57
C ASN A 57 -1.64 -3.47 8.54
N ALA A 58 -0.69 -4.10 7.85
CA ALA A 58 -0.60 -5.57 7.82
C ALA A 58 -0.35 -6.18 9.21
N ARG A 59 0.45 -5.51 10.04
CA ARG A 59 0.69 -5.93 11.44
C ARG A 59 -0.55 -5.76 12.30
N GLU A 60 -1.26 -4.64 12.15
CA GLU A 60 -2.52 -4.41 12.83
C GLU A 60 -3.56 -5.48 12.47
N GLN A 61 -3.71 -5.80 11.19
CA GLN A 61 -4.63 -6.86 10.75
C GLN A 61 -4.23 -8.24 11.30
N ARG A 62 -2.94 -8.55 11.39
CA ARG A 62 -2.46 -9.76 12.07
C ARG A 62 -2.90 -9.78 13.53
N ASP A 63 -2.75 -8.68 14.24
CA ASP A 63 -3.12 -8.59 15.66
C ASP A 63 -4.63 -8.76 15.85
N GLN A 64 -5.44 -8.21 14.94
CA GLN A 64 -6.89 -8.45 14.93
C GLN A 64 -7.24 -9.92 14.63
N ILE A 65 -6.54 -10.59 13.71
CA ILE A 65 -6.73 -12.03 13.46
C ILE A 65 -6.44 -12.83 14.73
N ILE A 66 -5.33 -12.55 15.42
CA ILE A 66 -4.97 -13.23 16.67
C ILE A 66 -6.08 -13.06 17.72
N ALA A 67 -6.61 -11.84 17.88
CA ALA A 67 -7.69 -11.58 18.81
C ALA A 67 -8.96 -12.38 18.46
N ARG A 68 -9.33 -12.46 17.17
CA ARG A 68 -10.48 -13.24 16.70
C ARG A 68 -10.28 -14.75 16.85
N LEU A 69 -9.07 -15.25 16.62
CA LEU A 69 -8.73 -16.66 16.83
C LEU A 69 -8.90 -17.07 18.31
N ALA A 70 -8.71 -16.15 19.25
CA ALA A 70 -8.95 -16.43 20.67
C ALA A 70 -10.43 -16.70 20.96
N PHE A 71 -11.34 -15.94 20.37
CA PHE A 71 -12.79 -16.20 20.46
C PHE A 71 -13.19 -17.45 19.69
N LEU A 72 -12.57 -17.68 18.52
CA LEU A 72 -12.87 -18.85 17.70
C LEU A 72 -12.47 -20.17 18.38
N ALA A 73 -11.60 -20.17 19.39
CA ALA A 73 -11.27 -21.36 20.16
C ALA A 73 -12.50 -21.98 20.86
N GLU A 74 -13.55 -21.20 21.11
CA GLU A 74 -14.83 -21.67 21.64
C GLU A 74 -15.51 -22.70 20.71
N ILE A 75 -15.10 -22.77 19.42
CA ILE A 75 -15.59 -23.79 18.47
C ILE A 75 -15.31 -25.22 18.93
N ASP A 76 -14.26 -25.43 19.74
CA ASP A 76 -13.91 -26.75 20.27
C ASP A 76 -14.94 -27.27 21.29
N GLU A 77 -15.75 -26.36 21.85
CA GLU A 77 -16.82 -26.68 22.80
C GLU A 77 -18.19 -26.86 22.12
N LEU A 78 -18.33 -26.41 20.87
CA LEU A 78 -19.57 -26.54 20.11
C LEU A 78 -19.85 -27.99 19.74
N THR A 79 -21.10 -28.41 19.96
CA THR A 79 -21.58 -29.74 19.58
C THR A 79 -22.82 -29.66 18.70
N GLU A 80 -23.17 -30.76 18.03
CA GLU A 80 -24.40 -30.85 17.24
C GLU A 80 -25.68 -30.68 18.08
N GLN A 81 -25.58 -30.81 19.41
CA GLN A 81 -26.69 -30.72 20.35
C GLN A 81 -26.78 -29.34 21.00
N GLU A 82 -26.10 -28.33 20.46
CA GLU A 82 -26.07 -26.99 21.05
C GLU A 82 -27.48 -26.39 21.15
N PRO A 83 -27.98 -26.07 22.37
CA PRO A 83 -29.33 -25.54 22.55
C PRO A 83 -29.48 -24.14 21.95
N ASP A 84 -28.40 -23.34 21.97
CA ASP A 84 -28.38 -22.02 21.35
C ASP A 84 -27.82 -22.08 19.93
N THR A 85 -28.73 -22.13 18.96
CA THR A 85 -28.33 -22.18 17.55
C THR A 85 -27.73 -20.86 17.02
N SER A 86 -27.82 -19.73 17.74
CA SER A 86 -27.22 -18.47 17.28
C SER A 86 -25.69 -18.56 17.21
N VAL A 87 -25.10 -19.36 18.09
CA VAL A 87 -23.65 -19.57 18.21
C VAL A 87 -23.03 -20.03 16.89
N PHE A 88 -23.73 -20.84 16.10
CA PHE A 88 -23.24 -21.27 14.77
C PHE A 88 -23.09 -20.07 13.81
N SER A 89 -24.04 -19.14 13.83
CA SER A 89 -23.99 -17.94 12.98
C SER A 89 -22.95 -16.93 13.46
N GLU A 90 -22.74 -16.84 14.77
CA GLU A 90 -21.69 -16.01 15.39
C GLU A 90 -20.30 -16.56 15.06
N THR A 91 -20.12 -17.88 15.15
CA THR A 91 -18.90 -18.58 14.76
C THR A 91 -18.60 -18.38 13.27
N ALA A 92 -19.61 -18.47 12.40
CA ALA A 92 -19.46 -18.18 10.98
C ALA A 92 -19.03 -16.72 10.75
N ALA A 93 -19.61 -15.76 11.48
CA ALA A 93 -19.22 -14.36 11.41
C ALA A 93 -17.75 -14.14 11.81
N LEU A 94 -17.24 -14.83 12.83
CA LEU A 94 -15.82 -14.77 13.20
C LEU A 94 -14.90 -15.24 12.06
N PHE A 95 -15.24 -16.31 11.35
CA PHE A 95 -14.50 -16.73 10.16
C PHE A 95 -14.50 -15.69 9.05
N ASP A 96 -15.66 -15.09 8.77
CA ASP A 96 -15.80 -14.04 7.75
C ASP A 96 -14.94 -12.81 8.11
N GLU A 97 -14.94 -12.40 9.37
CA GLU A 97 -14.10 -11.30 9.84
C GLU A 97 -12.60 -11.60 9.74
N ILE A 98 -12.18 -12.83 10.05
CA ILE A 98 -10.80 -13.27 9.86
C ILE A 98 -10.43 -13.23 8.37
N ALA A 99 -11.32 -13.69 7.49
CA ALA A 99 -11.10 -13.68 6.04
C ALA A 99 -10.94 -12.24 5.51
N VAL A 100 -11.76 -11.30 5.97
CA VAL A 100 -11.65 -9.88 5.62
C VAL A 100 -10.30 -9.32 6.09
N ALA A 101 -9.94 -9.53 7.35
CA ALA A 101 -8.68 -9.03 7.91
C ALA A 101 -7.46 -9.62 7.18
N ALA A 102 -7.49 -10.91 6.87
CA ALA A 102 -6.44 -11.57 6.10
C ALA A 102 -6.34 -11.01 4.67
N GLY A 103 -7.50 -10.74 4.03
CA GLY A 103 -7.58 -10.08 2.74
C GLY A 103 -6.93 -8.70 2.75
N ASP A 104 -7.20 -7.89 3.77
CA ASP A 104 -6.65 -6.54 3.91
C ASP A 104 -5.17 -6.52 4.27
N ALA A 105 -4.71 -7.47 5.10
CA ALA A 105 -3.29 -7.71 5.34
C ALA A 105 -2.57 -8.05 4.03
N ALA A 106 -3.12 -8.98 3.24
CA ALA A 106 -2.53 -9.39 1.97
C ALA A 106 -2.47 -8.22 0.95
N LYS A 107 -3.53 -7.41 0.84
CA LYS A 107 -3.52 -6.19 0.02
C LYS A 107 -2.39 -5.25 0.44
N SER A 108 -2.26 -4.99 1.74
CA SER A 108 -1.22 -4.11 2.30
C SER A 108 0.20 -4.62 1.99
N VAL A 109 0.44 -5.93 2.15
CA VAL A 109 1.73 -6.55 1.80
C VAL A 109 2.02 -6.43 0.30
N ARG A 110 1.03 -6.61 -0.57
CA ARG A 110 1.20 -6.43 -2.03
C ARG A 110 1.55 -4.99 -2.38
N ILE A 111 0.92 -4.00 -1.74
CA ILE A 111 1.27 -2.57 -1.91
C ILE A 111 2.73 -2.32 -1.53
N CYS A 112 3.19 -2.91 -0.41
CA CYS A 112 4.61 -2.79 -0.03
C CYS A 112 5.54 -3.40 -1.10
N ALA A 113 5.16 -4.54 -1.68
CA ALA A 113 5.94 -5.22 -2.71
C ALA A 113 5.98 -4.44 -4.04
N THR A 114 4.89 -3.76 -4.42
CA THR A 114 4.85 -2.91 -5.63
C THR A 114 5.73 -1.67 -5.45
N LEU A 115 5.56 -0.94 -4.35
CA LEU A 115 6.35 0.27 -4.05
C LEU A 115 7.84 -0.03 -3.91
N SER A 116 8.19 -1.17 -3.30
CA SER A 116 9.59 -1.61 -3.18
C SER A 116 10.19 -1.89 -4.56
N ARG A 117 9.47 -2.55 -5.48
CA ARG A 117 9.96 -2.80 -6.84
C ARG A 117 10.18 -1.52 -7.64
N GLN A 118 9.29 -0.54 -7.54
CA GLN A 118 9.47 0.76 -8.21
C GLN A 118 10.74 1.49 -7.74
N LYS A 119 11.06 1.42 -6.44
CA LYS A 119 12.31 1.97 -5.89
C LYS A 119 13.56 1.37 -6.55
N TYR A 120 13.59 0.04 -6.72
CA TYR A 120 14.72 -0.65 -7.37
C TYR A 120 14.76 -0.44 -8.89
N GLY A 121 13.61 -0.37 -9.55
CA GLY A 121 13.51 -0.06 -10.98
C GLY A 121 14.02 1.34 -11.32
N SER A 122 13.67 2.35 -10.51
CA SER A 122 14.15 3.74 -10.68
C SER A 122 15.65 3.91 -10.39
N ALA A 123 16.22 3.11 -9.49
CA ALA A 123 17.66 3.11 -9.25
C ALA A 123 18.43 2.50 -10.45
N ALA A 124 17.97 1.36 -10.94
CA ALA A 124 18.59 0.67 -12.07
C ALA A 124 18.52 1.44 -13.40
N SER A 125 17.52 2.31 -13.60
CA SER A 125 17.43 3.18 -14.77
C SER A 125 18.41 4.37 -14.69
N ARG A 126 18.56 4.99 -13.51
CA ARG A 126 19.50 6.11 -13.30
C ARG A 126 20.96 5.69 -13.49
N ASP A 127 21.32 4.48 -13.07
CA ASP A 127 22.70 3.97 -13.22
C ASP A 127 23.08 3.72 -14.69
N ARG A 128 22.10 3.36 -15.54
CA ARG A 128 22.32 3.20 -17.00
C ARG A 128 22.45 4.54 -17.71
N GLU A 129 21.65 5.53 -17.31
CA GLU A 129 21.68 6.88 -17.88
C GLU A 129 22.99 7.61 -17.52
N ALA A 130 23.46 7.45 -16.28
CA ALA A 130 24.77 7.94 -15.85
C ALA A 130 25.93 7.28 -16.62
N SER A 131 25.84 5.98 -16.91
CA SER A 131 26.86 5.26 -17.69
C SER A 131 26.86 5.64 -19.17
N ALA A 132 25.71 5.95 -19.75
CA ALA A 132 25.59 6.39 -21.15
C ALA A 132 26.15 7.81 -21.37
N ASN A 133 26.05 8.70 -20.37
CA ASN A 133 26.48 10.10 -20.49
C ASN A 133 28.00 10.29 -20.33
N ILE A 134 28.73 9.27 -19.84
CA ILE A 134 30.19 9.29 -19.70
C ILE A 134 30.89 8.85 -21.00
N GLY A 135 30.18 8.21 -21.94
CA GLY A 135 30.73 7.66 -23.19
C GLY A 135 30.72 8.59 -24.41
N SER A 136 30.49 9.90 -24.24
CA SER A 136 30.47 10.89 -25.35
C SER A 136 31.40 12.08 -25.13
N ALA A 137 32.46 11.92 -24.33
CA ALA A 137 33.55 12.89 -24.18
C ALA A 137 34.81 12.41 -24.90
#